data_AF-A0A9C9JSA0-F1
#
_entry.id   AF-A0A9C9JSA0-F1
#
_cell.length_a   1.000
_cell.length_b   1.000
_cell.length_c   1.000
_cell.angle_alpha   90.00
_cell.angle_beta   90.00
_cell.angle_gamma   90.00
#
_symmetry.space_group_name_H-M   'P 1'
#
loop_
_entity.id
_entity.type
_entity.pdbx_description
1 polymer ?
#
loop_
_entity_poly.entity_id
_entity_poly.type
_entity_poly.pdbx_seq_one_letter_code
_entity_poly.pdbx_strand_id
1 'polypeptide(L)'
;MNYPIWELTTLGGGSLIALIAILHVYISHLAVGGGLFLWLTDWKGFRENNADIHAFVKKHTWFFLLTTMVFGGMSGVGIWFIIALVSPAATSSLIHNFVFGWAIEWVFFVGEITALLIYHYKFDVLDRKSRLNVAFLYFLFAWLSLV
;
A
#
# COMPACT_ATOMS: atom_id res chain seq x y z
N MET A 1 30.47 11.67 10.69
CA MET A 1 30.61 12.45 9.44
C MET A 1 29.41 13.36 9.31
N ASN A 2 29.57 14.58 8.81
CA ASN A 2 28.44 15.45 8.48
C ASN A 2 27.91 15.03 7.09
N TYR A 3 26.64 14.67 7.01
CA TYR A 3 25.99 14.39 5.73
C TYR A 3 25.57 15.69 5.05
N PRO A 4 25.62 15.79 3.72
CA PRO A 4 25.05 16.93 3.01
C PRO A 4 23.52 16.92 3.17
N ILE A 5 22.95 18.07 3.49
CA ILE A 5 21.50 18.24 3.69
C ILE A 5 20.92 19.18 2.63
N TRP A 6 19.71 18.87 2.17
CA TRP A 6 18.97 19.75 1.28
C TRP A 6 18.26 20.83 2.09
N GLU A 7 18.91 21.99 2.21
CA GLU A 7 18.35 23.15 2.87
C GLU A 7 17.38 23.90 1.94
N LEU A 8 16.17 24.09 2.42
CA LEU A 8 15.10 24.79 1.73
C LEU A 8 14.91 26.16 2.36
N THR A 9 14.96 27.22 1.54
CA THR A 9 14.94 28.61 2.02
C THR A 9 13.56 29.12 2.40
N THR A 10 12.48 28.45 1.98
CA THR A 10 11.09 28.91 2.16
C THR A 10 10.22 27.94 2.97
N LEU A 11 10.39 26.62 2.81
CA LEU A 11 9.67 25.58 3.53
C LEU A 11 10.68 24.69 4.25
N GLY A 12 10.66 24.63 5.59
CA GLY A 12 11.57 23.75 6.32
C GLY A 12 11.38 22.30 5.90
N GLY A 13 12.46 21.53 5.68
CA GLY A 13 12.35 20.18 5.12
C GLY A 13 11.45 19.21 5.90
N GLY A 14 11.29 19.41 7.22
CA GLY A 14 10.33 18.67 8.04
C GLY A 14 8.87 18.84 7.59
N SER A 15 8.51 19.98 7.02
CA SER A 15 7.16 20.24 6.49
C SER A 15 6.83 19.39 5.26
N LEU A 16 7.81 19.14 4.38
CA LEU A 16 7.65 18.26 3.23
C LEU A 16 7.52 16.80 3.67
N ILE A 17 8.31 16.37 4.66
CA ILE A 17 8.17 15.05 5.27
C ILE A 17 6.74 14.88 5.81
N ALA A 18 6.26 15.85 6.59
CA ALA A 18 4.92 15.81 7.17
C ALA A 18 3.82 15.74 6.10
N LEU A 19 3.90 16.57 5.06
CA LEU A 19 2.92 16.59 3.97
C LEU A 19 2.81 15.24 3.26
N ILE A 20 3.95 14.66 2.85
CA ILE A 20 3.96 13.38 2.12
C ILE A 20 3.55 12.24 3.06
N ALA A 21 4.05 12.23 4.29
CA ALA A 21 3.74 11.18 5.26
C ALA A 21 2.25 11.14 5.63
N ILE A 22 1.62 12.30 5.86
CA ILE A 22 0.18 12.38 6.14
C ILE A 22 -0.61 11.79 4.97
N LEU A 23 -0.34 12.25 3.75
CA LEU A 23 -1.03 11.75 2.56
C LEU A 23 -0.84 10.24 2.39
N HIS A 24 0.39 9.75 2.55
CA HIS A 24 0.70 8.33 2.45
C HIS A 24 -0.09 7.50 3.47
N VAL A 25 -0.07 7.90 4.74
CA VAL A 25 -0.75 7.16 5.83
C VAL A 25 -2.26 7.07 5.59
N TYR A 26 -2.92 8.14 5.13
CA TYR A 26 -4.35 8.08 4.80
C TYR A 26 -4.65 7.03 3.72
N ILE A 27 -3.78 6.91 2.71
CA ILE A 27 -3.93 5.97 1.62
C ILE A 27 -3.62 4.54 2.08
N SER A 28 -2.64 4.35 2.95
CA SER A 28 -2.32 3.04 3.54
C SER A 28 -3.49 2.50 4.37
N HIS A 29 -4.22 3.35 5.11
CA HIS A 29 -5.43 2.93 5.81
C HIS A 29 -6.56 2.50 4.85
N LEU A 30 -6.68 3.18 3.70
CA LEU A 30 -7.62 2.79 2.65
C LEU A 30 -7.22 1.45 2.00
N ALA A 31 -5.93 1.18 1.84
CA ALA A 31 -5.42 -0.10 1.33
C ALA A 31 -5.85 -1.26 2.23
N VAL A 32 -5.58 -1.13 3.54
CA VAL A 32 -5.87 -2.18 4.53
C VAL A 32 -7.38 -2.40 4.69
N GLY A 33 -8.12 -1.33 5.00
CA GLY A 33 -9.58 -1.43 5.20
C GLY A 33 -10.31 -1.81 3.91
N GLY A 34 -9.83 -1.31 2.78
CA GLY A 34 -10.40 -1.62 1.48
C GLY A 34 -10.07 -3.02 0.97
N GLY A 35 -8.93 -3.61 1.33
CA GLY A 35 -8.64 -5.02 1.09
C GLY A 35 -9.63 -5.94 1.81
N LEU A 36 -9.93 -5.65 3.08
CA LEU A 36 -10.97 -6.36 3.81
C LEU A 36 -12.35 -6.19 3.14
N PHE A 37 -12.67 -4.97 2.71
CA PHE A 37 -13.92 -4.68 2.00
C PHE A 37 -14.03 -5.46 0.69
N LEU A 38 -12.98 -5.52 -0.14
CA LEU A 38 -12.98 -6.28 -1.38
C LEU A 38 -13.25 -7.77 -1.14
N TRP A 39 -12.57 -8.34 -0.14
CA TRP A 39 -12.75 -9.75 0.21
C TRP A 39 -14.19 -10.05 0.68
N LEU A 40 -14.72 -9.22 1.60
CA LEU A 40 -16.08 -9.39 2.11
C LEU A 40 -17.15 -9.20 1.03
N THR A 41 -16.95 -8.24 0.13
CA THR A 41 -17.91 -7.98 -0.96
C THR A 41 -17.90 -9.05 -2.03
N ASP A 42 -16.74 -9.58 -2.43
CA ASP A 42 -16.69 -10.72 -3.35
C ASP A 42 -17.26 -11.98 -2.69
N TRP A 43 -17.02 -12.19 -1.39
CA TRP A 43 -17.62 -13.28 -0.63
C TRP A 43 -19.14 -13.18 -0.56
N LYS A 44 -19.67 -11.97 -0.34
CA LYS A 44 -21.11 -11.71 -0.37
C LYS A 44 -21.72 -11.98 -1.74
N GLY A 45 -21.10 -11.46 -2.81
CA GLY A 45 -21.53 -11.70 -4.18
C GLY A 45 -21.61 -13.19 -4.51
N PHE A 46 -20.63 -13.95 -4.03
CA PHE A 46 -20.61 -15.40 -4.14
C PHE A 46 -21.75 -16.06 -3.37
N ARG A 47 -21.93 -15.73 -2.08
CA ARG A 47 -22.95 -16.35 -1.22
C ARG A 47 -24.36 -16.12 -1.73
N GLU A 48 -24.61 -14.95 -2.31
CA GLU A 48 -25.93 -14.55 -2.83
C GLU A 48 -26.09 -14.86 -4.33
N ASN A 49 -25.05 -15.40 -4.98
CA ASN A 49 -24.99 -15.66 -6.42
C ASN A 49 -25.44 -14.44 -7.26
N ASN A 50 -25.01 -13.25 -6.84
CA ASN A 50 -25.47 -11.98 -7.39
C ASN A 50 -24.45 -11.39 -8.37
N ALA A 51 -24.81 -11.36 -9.65
CA ALA A 51 -23.96 -10.86 -10.72
C ALA A 51 -23.64 -9.35 -10.60
N ASP A 52 -24.54 -8.55 -10.04
CA ASP A 52 -24.34 -7.10 -9.90
C ASP A 52 -23.26 -6.79 -8.87
N ILE A 53 -23.21 -7.55 -7.77
CA ILE A 53 -22.15 -7.41 -6.76
C ILE A 53 -20.79 -7.76 -7.38
N HIS A 54 -20.71 -8.83 -8.18
CA HIS A 54 -19.46 -9.19 -8.86
C HIS A 54 -19.02 -8.12 -9.87
N ALA A 55 -19.95 -7.56 -10.65
CA ALA A 55 -19.66 -6.46 -11.57
C ALA A 55 -19.16 -5.21 -10.83
N PHE A 56 -19.77 -4.88 -9.68
CA PHE A 56 -19.33 -3.81 -8.81
C PHE A 56 -17.90 -4.03 -8.32
N VAL A 57 -17.60 -5.19 -7.73
CA VAL A 57 -16.27 -5.50 -7.18
C VAL A 57 -15.19 -5.43 -8.27
N LYS A 58 -15.47 -5.99 -9.45
CA LYS A 58 -14.56 -5.93 -10.60
C LYS A 58 -14.23 -4.50 -11.00
N LYS A 59 -15.25 -3.65 -11.14
CA LYS A 59 -15.08 -2.23 -11.48
C LYS A 59 -14.33 -1.49 -10.37
N HIS A 60 -14.67 -1.77 -9.12
CA HIS A 60 -14.12 -1.09 -7.95
C HIS A 60 -12.64 -1.45 -7.71
N THR A 61 -12.17 -2.60 -8.21
CA THR A 61 -10.76 -3.00 -8.13
C THR A 61 -9.82 -1.98 -8.81
N TRP A 62 -10.27 -1.25 -9.84
CA TRP A 62 -9.49 -0.17 -10.47
C TRP A 62 -9.18 0.98 -9.51
N PHE A 63 -10.11 1.31 -8.62
CA PHE A 63 -9.91 2.35 -7.61
C PHE A 63 -8.73 1.99 -6.69
N PHE A 64 -8.65 0.71 -6.28
CA PHE A 64 -7.55 0.19 -5.47
C PHE A 64 -6.22 0.22 -6.21
N LEU A 65 -6.19 -0.28 -7.45
CA LEU A 65 -4.96 -0.25 -8.25
C LEU A 65 -4.37 1.15 -8.38
N LEU A 66 -5.20 2.15 -8.69
CA LEU A 66 -4.69 3.51 -8.90
C LEU A 66 -4.39 4.22 -7.58
N THR A 67 -5.25 4.05 -6.57
CA THR A 67 -5.12 4.82 -5.32
C THR A 67 -4.13 4.17 -4.38
N THR A 68 -4.32 2.90 -4.03
CA THR A 68 -3.55 2.26 -2.96
C THR A 68 -2.22 1.72 -3.48
N MET A 69 -2.21 1.08 -4.66
CA MET A 69 -0.98 0.60 -5.26
C MET A 69 -0.15 1.73 -5.89
N VAL A 70 -0.69 2.48 -6.86
CA VAL A 70 0.13 3.49 -7.58
C VAL A 70 0.40 4.70 -6.70
N PHE A 71 -0.63 5.41 -6.24
CA PHE A 71 -0.42 6.62 -5.44
C PHE A 71 0.16 6.31 -4.05
N GLY A 72 -0.33 5.26 -3.38
CA GLY A 72 0.23 4.79 -2.10
C GLY A 72 1.69 4.35 -2.24
N GLY A 73 2.03 3.52 -3.22
CA GLY A 73 3.40 3.09 -3.47
C GLY A 73 4.34 4.25 -3.82
N MET A 74 3.91 5.16 -4.69
CA MET A 74 4.71 6.35 -5.04
C MET A 74 4.94 7.28 -3.85
N SER A 75 3.92 7.50 -3.01
CA SER A 75 4.07 8.35 -1.83
C SER A 75 4.97 7.71 -0.77
N GLY A 76 4.92 6.39 -0.58
CA GLY A 76 5.82 5.66 0.33
C GLY A 76 7.28 5.75 -0.10
N VAL A 77 7.56 5.51 -1.39
CA VAL A 77 8.88 5.76 -1.98
C VAL A 77 9.29 7.24 -1.84
N GLY A 78 8.34 8.15 -2.03
CA GLY A 78 8.55 9.59 -1.84
C GLY A 78 9.04 9.96 -0.44
N ILE A 79 8.53 9.30 0.61
CA ILE A 79 9.00 9.49 2.00
C ILE A 79 10.49 9.14 2.09
N TRP A 80 10.90 7.99 1.56
CA TRP A 80 12.30 7.56 1.56
C TRP A 80 13.23 8.57 0.89
N PHE A 81 12.82 9.11 -0.25
CA PHE A 81 13.59 10.14 -0.95
C PHE A 81 13.71 11.41 -0.11
N ILE A 82 12.61 11.93 0.44
CA ILE A 82 12.64 13.21 1.15
C ILE A 82 13.41 13.13 2.48
N ILE A 83 13.28 12.04 3.25
CA ILE A 83 14.00 11.88 4.52
C ILE A 83 15.51 11.75 4.28
N ALA A 84 15.92 11.09 3.18
CA ALA A 84 17.32 10.96 2.81
C ALA A 84 17.95 12.30 2.41
N LEU A 85 17.18 13.20 1.78
CA LEU A 85 17.66 14.52 1.36
C LEU A 85 17.67 15.53 2.51
N VAL A 86 16.62 15.53 3.33
CA VAL A 86 16.40 16.55 4.37
C VAL A 86 17.06 16.15 5.69
N SER A 87 17.05 14.87 6.06
CA SER A 87 17.58 14.38 7.33
C SER A 87 18.35 13.05 7.18
N PRO A 88 19.45 13.04 6.41
CA PRO A 88 20.27 11.85 6.16
C PRO A 88 20.88 11.24 7.43
N ALA A 89 21.27 12.06 8.41
CA ALA A 89 21.82 11.57 9.68
C ALA A 89 20.76 10.78 10.48
N ALA A 90 19.54 11.31 10.57
CA ALA A 90 18.43 10.61 11.22
C ALA A 90 18.03 9.35 10.43
N THR A 91 17.95 9.45 9.10
CA THR A 91 17.67 8.31 8.22
C THR A 91 18.70 7.19 8.41
N SER A 92 19.99 7.54 8.46
CA SER A 92 21.06 6.59 8.77
C SER A 92 20.84 5.92 10.12
N SER A 93 20.51 6.69 11.17
CA SER A 93 20.22 6.13 12.50
C SER A 93 19.04 5.17 12.46
N LEU A 94 17.95 5.53 11.79
CA LEU A 94 16.77 4.68 11.67
C LEU A 94 17.08 3.37 10.94
N ILE A 95 17.84 3.41 9.84
CA ILE A 95 18.25 2.19 9.11
C ILE A 95 19.04 1.27 10.04
N HIS A 96 20.01 1.77 10.81
CA HIS A 96 20.82 0.92 11.69
C HIS A 96 20.02 0.28 12.83
N ASN A 97 18.86 0.83 13.20
CA ASN A 97 18.02 0.31 14.28
C ASN A 97 16.83 -0.52 13.77
N PHE A 98 16.26 -0.17 12.62
CA PHE A 98 14.96 -0.67 12.15
C PHE A 98 14.97 -1.31 10.76
N VAL A 99 16.14 -1.51 10.14
CA VAL A 99 16.25 -2.08 8.77
C VAL A 99 15.43 -3.37 8.58
N PHE A 100 15.37 -4.25 9.59
CA PHE A 100 14.61 -5.48 9.48
C PHE A 100 13.10 -5.27 9.58
N GLY A 101 12.63 -4.28 10.35
CA GLY A 101 11.21 -3.91 10.38
C GLY A 101 10.75 -3.41 9.01
N TRP A 102 11.52 -2.50 8.41
CA TRP A 102 11.25 -2.04 7.05
C TRP A 102 11.43 -3.11 5.99
N ALA A 103 12.41 -4.01 6.12
CA ALA A 103 12.54 -5.12 5.18
C ALA A 103 11.30 -6.02 5.18
N ILE A 104 10.71 -6.27 6.36
CA ILE A 104 9.47 -7.03 6.50
C ILE A 104 8.30 -6.27 5.86
N GLU A 105 8.16 -4.98 6.11
CA GLU A 105 7.17 -4.11 5.47
C GLU A 105 7.23 -4.26 3.94
N TRP A 106 8.42 -4.13 3.34
CA TRP A 106 8.60 -4.21 1.89
C TRP A 106 8.29 -5.58 1.31
N VAL A 107 8.61 -6.67 2.02
CA VAL A 107 8.26 -8.03 1.60
C VAL A 107 6.74 -8.20 1.53
N PHE A 108 6.03 -7.75 2.57
CA PHE A 108 4.57 -7.81 2.58
C PHE A 108 3.95 -6.85 1.56
N PHE A 109 4.52 -5.67 1.36
CA PHE A 109 4.06 -4.73 0.34
C PHE A 109 4.20 -5.28 -1.09
N VAL A 110 5.27 -6.00 -1.40
CA VAL A 110 5.40 -6.73 -2.68
C VAL A 110 4.34 -7.83 -2.81
N GLY A 111 4.08 -8.54 -1.71
CA GLY A 111 2.99 -9.52 -1.64
C GLY A 111 1.62 -8.89 -1.91
N GLU A 112 1.34 -7.75 -1.29
CA GLU A 112 0.13 -6.95 -1.45
C GLU A 112 -0.08 -6.58 -2.92
N ILE A 113 0.91 -5.94 -3.55
CA ILE A 113 0.86 -5.55 -4.96
C ILE A 113 0.62 -6.77 -5.87
N THR A 114 1.35 -7.86 -5.61
CA THR A 114 1.25 -9.07 -6.42
C THR A 114 -0.15 -9.67 -6.32
N ALA A 115 -0.72 -9.76 -5.11
CA ALA A 115 -2.08 -10.25 -4.91
C ALA A 115 -3.11 -9.35 -5.60
N LEU A 116 -2.98 -8.02 -5.49
CA LEU A 116 -3.90 -7.08 -6.13
C LEU A 116 -3.86 -7.16 -7.66
N LEU A 117 -2.66 -7.28 -8.25
CA LEU A 117 -2.49 -7.43 -9.70
C LEU A 117 -3.10 -8.75 -10.20
N ILE A 118 -2.85 -9.86 -9.49
CA ILE A 118 -3.46 -11.15 -9.83
C ILE A 118 -4.99 -11.05 -9.72
N TYR A 119 -5.49 -10.48 -8.63
CA TYR A 119 -6.92 -10.30 -8.40
C TYR A 119 -7.58 -9.50 -9.53
N HIS A 120 -6.95 -8.41 -9.95
CA HIS A 120 -7.46 -7.55 -11.01
C HIS A 120 -7.41 -8.22 -12.40
N TYR A 121 -6.22 -8.64 -12.84
CA TYR A 121 -6.02 -9.11 -14.22
C TYR A 121 -6.54 -10.53 -14.45
N LYS A 122 -6.68 -11.34 -13.41
CA LYS A 122 -7.21 -12.71 -13.49
C LYS A 122 -8.62 -12.84 -12.90
N PHE A 123 -9.32 -11.72 -12.66
CA PHE A 123 -10.64 -11.70 -12.02
C PHE A 123 -11.65 -12.66 -12.67
N ASP A 124 -11.72 -12.66 -14.00
CA ASP A 124 -12.67 -13.49 -14.77
C ASP A 124 -12.15 -14.92 -15.03
N VAL A 125 -10.85 -15.15 -14.83
CA VAL A 125 -10.19 -16.43 -15.14
C VAL A 125 -10.10 -17.33 -13.90
N LEU A 126 -9.90 -16.73 -12.73
CA LEU A 126 -9.79 -17.44 -11.46
C LEU A 126 -11.13 -18.10 -11.10
N ASP A 127 -11.04 -19.34 -10.62
CA ASP A 127 -12.16 -19.96 -9.95
C ASP A 127 -12.46 -19.22 -8.63
N ARG A 128 -13.68 -19.42 -8.13
CA ARG A 128 -14.24 -18.66 -7.02
C ARG A 128 -13.39 -18.78 -5.74
N LYS A 129 -12.87 -19.98 -5.45
CA LYS A 129 -12.09 -20.22 -4.23
C LYS A 129 -10.73 -19.52 -4.35
N SER A 130 -10.07 -19.64 -5.50
CA SER A 130 -8.80 -18.97 -5.75
C SER A 130 -8.95 -17.45 -5.71
N ARG A 131 -9.99 -16.89 -6.30
CA ARG A 131 -10.23 -15.43 -6.28
C ARG A 131 -10.42 -14.89 -4.86
N LEU A 132 -11.22 -15.56 -4.04
CA LEU A 132 -11.39 -15.19 -2.63
C LEU A 132 -10.10 -15.35 -1.82
N ASN A 133 -9.32 -16.40 -2.08
CA ASN A 133 -8.02 -16.58 -1.44
C ASN A 133 -7.05 -15.43 -1.79
N VAL A 134 -6.99 -15.02 -3.06
CA VAL A 134 -6.15 -13.91 -3.50
C VAL A 134 -6.61 -12.59 -2.86
N ALA A 135 -7.91 -12.32 -2.80
CA ALA A 135 -8.44 -11.14 -2.10
C ALA A 135 -8.11 -11.15 -0.61
N PHE A 136 -8.18 -12.31 0.05
CA PHE A 136 -7.79 -12.44 1.45
C PHE A 136 -6.29 -12.22 1.65
N LEU A 137 -5.45 -12.77 0.75
CA LEU A 137 -4.00 -12.55 0.78
C LEU A 137 -3.66 -11.07 0.57
N TYR A 138 -4.37 -10.37 -0.33
CA TYR A 138 -4.23 -8.91 -0.48
C TYR A 138 -4.46 -8.20 0.86
N PHE A 139 -5.59 -8.48 1.53
CA PHE A 139 -5.88 -7.92 2.85
C PHE A 139 -4.81 -8.28 3.90
N LEU A 140 -4.43 -9.56 3.97
CA LEU A 140 -3.46 -10.02 4.96
C LEU A 140 -2.10 -9.35 4.77
N PHE A 141 -1.63 -9.25 3.54
CA PHE A 141 -0.37 -8.58 3.22
C PHE A 141 -0.43 -7.08 3.49
N ALA A 142 -1.51 -6.40 3.11
CA ALA A 142 -1.72 -4.98 3.43
C ALA A 142 -1.74 -4.72 4.94
N TRP A 143 -2.32 -5.63 5.74
CA TRP A 143 -2.29 -5.53 7.20
C TRP A 143 -0.89 -5.75 7.76
N LEU A 144 -0.17 -6.76 7.26
CA LEU A 144 1.18 -7.10 7.71
C LEU A 144 2.25 -6.09 7.27
N SER A 145 1.96 -5.24 6.28
CA SER A 145 2.83 -4.14 5.89
C SER A 145 2.65 -2.87 6.74
N LEU A 146 1.81 -2.86 7.79
CA LEU A 146 1.67 -1.72 8.71
C LEU A 146 2.77 -1.61 9.79
N VAL A 147 3.97 -2.13 9.51
CA VAL A 147 5.10 -2.23 10.47
C VAL A 147 5.79 -0.90 10.70
#